data_AF-A0A7D4UEK5-F1
#
_entry.id   AF-A0A7D4UEK5-F1
#
_cell.length_a   1.000
_cell.length_b   1.000
_cell.length_c   1.000
_cell.angle_alpha   90.00
_cell.angle_beta   90.00
_cell.angle_gamma   90.00
#
_symmetry.space_group_name_H-M   'P 1'
#
loop_
_entity.id
_entity.type
_entity.pdbx_description
1 polymer ?
#
loop_
_entity_poly.entity_id
_entity_poly.type
_entity_poly.pdbx_seq_one_letter_code
_entity_poly.pdbx_strand_id
1 'polypeptide(L)'
;MFNNENFSESSIEKSIVEHCRSLSSLNIGLITLYKSAYDIVSSKQIVYEGDAKKYDNFKDKNVSYCFDLLVKPEQKDSLYIIMQQKLQQSLPVKARIEMRDTDVYVLKLKEDGKITLPSSKLTALTYGFSGTGFEGQGATLADFANVYLSNEFPLPVLDETGLTGRHDIKTNVEMRTKEGILKSIDDIGFKVEKTRRKVRIMVLYTESGPKI
;
A
#
# COMPACT_ATOMS: atom_id res chain seq x y z
N MET A 1 -5.04 -41.87 58.90
CA MET A 1 -4.32 -42.91 58.14
C MET A 1 -4.61 -42.72 56.66
N PHE A 2 -3.55 -42.45 55.92
CA PHE A 2 -3.28 -42.57 54.47
C PHE A 2 -4.41 -42.69 53.42
N ASN A 3 -4.33 -41.76 52.47
CA ASN A 3 -4.38 -41.82 51.00
C ASN A 3 -5.51 -42.56 50.27
N ASN A 4 -6.15 -41.83 49.35
CA ASN A 4 -6.06 -42.18 47.93
C ASN A 4 -6.04 -40.92 47.06
N GLU A 5 -5.07 -40.87 46.15
CA GLU A 5 -4.88 -39.87 45.11
C GLU A 5 -5.98 -40.02 44.03
N ASN A 6 -6.35 -38.91 43.37
CA ASN A 6 -6.21 -38.85 41.91
C ASN A 6 -6.45 -37.42 41.38
N PHE A 7 -5.31 -36.86 40.93
CA PHE A 7 -5.10 -36.03 39.75
C PHE A 7 -6.03 -34.84 39.47
N SER A 8 -5.45 -33.67 39.70
CA SER A 8 -5.91 -32.37 39.22
C SER A 8 -6.02 -32.33 37.69
N GLU A 9 -7.20 -31.99 37.19
CA GLU A 9 -7.38 -31.30 35.91
C GLU A 9 -6.70 -29.92 35.98
N SER A 10 -5.40 -29.89 35.76
CA SER A 10 -4.72 -28.67 35.35
C SER A 10 -3.69 -29.03 34.31
N SER A 11 -3.63 -28.23 33.24
CA SER A 11 -2.46 -28.03 32.36
C SER A 11 -2.56 -28.47 30.88
N ILE A 12 -3.72 -28.48 30.20
CA ILE A 12 -3.72 -28.63 28.72
C ILE A 12 -4.43 -27.51 27.93
N GLU A 13 -5.33 -26.70 28.50
CA GLU A 13 -6.06 -25.68 27.70
C GLU A 13 -5.53 -24.23 27.79
N LYS A 14 -4.26 -24.01 28.15
CA LYS A 14 -3.72 -22.64 28.32
C LYS A 14 -2.42 -22.28 27.62
N SER A 15 -1.96 -23.04 26.63
CA SER A 15 -0.78 -22.64 25.87
C SER A 15 -0.89 -23.01 24.40
N ILE A 16 -1.24 -22.02 23.58
CA ILE A 16 -0.84 -21.71 22.19
C ILE A 16 -1.95 -20.79 21.63
N VAL A 17 -2.03 -19.57 22.18
CA VAL A 17 -2.39 -18.40 21.34
C VAL A 17 -1.09 -17.68 21.08
N GLU A 18 -0.14 -18.41 20.51
CA GLU A 18 0.93 -17.76 19.75
C GLU A 18 0.23 -17.10 18.58
N HIS A 19 0.25 -15.77 18.57
CA HIS A 19 -0.64 -14.95 17.74
C HIS A 19 -0.44 -15.22 16.24
N CYS A 20 -1.04 -16.25 15.65
CA CYS A 20 -0.96 -16.48 14.21
C CYS A 20 -1.42 -15.21 13.48
N ARG A 21 -0.67 -14.80 12.46
CA ARG A 21 -1.06 -13.65 11.63
C ARG A 21 -1.87 -14.19 10.46
N SER A 22 -3.08 -13.68 10.30
CA SER A 22 -3.93 -14.00 9.16
C SER A 22 -4.16 -12.79 8.28
N LEU A 23 -4.41 -13.04 7.00
CA LEU A 23 -4.91 -12.06 6.05
C LEU A 23 -6.11 -12.68 5.36
N SER A 24 -7.26 -12.04 5.52
CA SER A 24 -8.50 -12.45 4.87
C SER A 24 -9.04 -11.29 4.03
N SER A 25 -9.45 -11.58 2.80
CA SER A 25 -10.03 -10.62 1.87
C SER A 25 -11.17 -11.30 1.13
N LEU A 26 -12.33 -10.64 1.10
CA LEU A 26 -13.55 -11.20 0.52
C LEU A 26 -13.98 -10.34 -0.67
N ASN A 27 -14.37 -11.00 -1.76
CA ASN A 27 -14.92 -10.37 -2.96
C ASN A 27 -14.05 -9.23 -3.49
N ILE A 28 -12.74 -9.49 -3.63
CA ILE A 28 -11.76 -8.49 -4.05
C ILE A 28 -11.19 -8.82 -5.43
N GLY A 29 -10.92 -7.80 -6.24
CA GLY A 29 -10.31 -7.97 -7.56
C GLY A 29 -8.85 -8.41 -7.48
N LEU A 30 -8.38 -9.07 -8.55
CA LEU A 30 -7.02 -9.59 -8.67
C LEU A 30 -5.93 -8.53 -8.42
N ILE A 31 -6.17 -7.31 -8.89
CA ILE A 31 -5.22 -6.20 -8.69
C ILE A 31 -5.03 -5.87 -7.24
N THR A 32 -6.10 -5.81 -6.46
CA THR A 32 -5.99 -5.44 -5.06
C THR A 32 -5.23 -6.50 -4.27
N LEU A 33 -5.40 -7.78 -4.61
CA LEU A 33 -4.58 -8.86 -4.03
C LEU A 33 -3.10 -8.66 -4.34
N TYR A 34 -2.75 -8.43 -5.61
CA TYR A 34 -1.35 -8.24 -5.97
C TYR A 34 -0.74 -6.95 -5.44
N LYS A 35 -1.50 -5.85 -5.42
CA LYS A 35 -1.08 -4.59 -4.78
C LYS A 35 -0.75 -4.78 -3.31
N SER A 36 -1.60 -5.51 -2.58
CA SER A 36 -1.38 -5.84 -1.17
C SER A 36 -0.14 -6.74 -1.01
N ALA A 37 -0.03 -7.79 -1.83
CA ALA A 37 1.07 -8.75 -1.75
C ALA A 37 2.45 -8.12 -2.06
N TYR A 38 2.51 -7.14 -2.97
CA TYR A 38 3.74 -6.50 -3.43
C TYR A 38 3.98 -5.09 -2.86
N ASP A 39 3.13 -4.62 -1.96
CA ASP A 39 3.21 -3.26 -1.38
C ASP A 39 3.22 -2.16 -2.47
N ILE A 40 2.31 -2.28 -3.44
CA ILE A 40 2.11 -1.30 -4.51
C ILE A 40 0.92 -0.43 -4.14
N VAL A 41 1.17 0.82 -3.78
CA VAL A 41 0.12 1.74 -3.35
C VAL A 41 -0.58 2.40 -4.54
N SER A 42 0.18 2.86 -5.53
CA SER A 42 -0.37 3.56 -6.68
C SER A 42 -0.68 2.61 -7.84
N SER A 43 -1.91 2.67 -8.36
CA SER A 43 -2.27 1.95 -9.59
C SER A 43 -1.53 2.49 -10.83
N LYS A 44 -0.87 3.66 -10.72
CA LYS A 44 0.01 4.20 -11.77
C LYS A 44 1.34 3.46 -11.88
N GLN A 45 1.64 2.55 -10.94
CA GLN A 45 2.80 1.67 -10.96
C GLN A 45 2.47 0.26 -11.49
N ILE A 46 1.35 0.11 -12.21
CA ILE A 46 0.90 -1.19 -12.72
C ILE A 46 0.93 -1.16 -14.25
N VAL A 47 1.53 -2.18 -14.84
CA VAL A 47 1.53 -2.42 -16.29
C VAL A 47 0.97 -3.81 -16.56
N TYR A 48 0.17 -3.93 -17.61
CA TYR A 48 -0.36 -5.22 -18.06
C TYR A 48 0.36 -5.63 -19.34
N GLU A 49 0.72 -6.91 -19.41
CA GLU A 49 1.29 -7.55 -20.58
C GLU A 49 0.40 -8.70 -21.05
N GLY A 50 0.29 -8.87 -22.37
CA GLY A 50 -0.61 -9.83 -22.98
C GLY A 50 -2.07 -9.59 -22.59
N ASP A 51 -2.76 -10.65 -22.19
CA ASP A 51 -4.18 -10.64 -21.88
C ASP A 51 -4.51 -10.37 -20.40
N ALA A 52 -3.50 -10.05 -19.57
CA ALA A 52 -3.69 -9.86 -18.13
C ALA A 52 -4.75 -8.81 -17.78
N LYS A 53 -4.94 -7.78 -18.63
CA LYS A 53 -5.94 -6.73 -18.43
C LYS A 53 -7.38 -7.26 -18.42
N LYS A 54 -7.67 -8.38 -19.10
CA LYS A 54 -9.01 -8.98 -19.12
C LYS A 54 -9.48 -9.44 -17.73
N TYR A 55 -8.53 -9.76 -16.84
CA TYR A 55 -8.79 -10.20 -15.47
C TYR A 55 -8.94 -9.03 -14.48
N ASP A 56 -8.72 -7.80 -14.93
CA ASP A 56 -8.97 -6.59 -14.16
C ASP A 56 -10.29 -5.95 -14.60
N ASN A 57 -11.39 -6.61 -14.25
CA ASN A 57 -12.72 -6.15 -14.58
C ASN A 57 -13.60 -6.10 -13.34
N PHE A 58 -13.57 -4.96 -12.63
CA PHE A 58 -14.38 -4.76 -11.42
C PHE A 58 -15.91 -4.85 -11.66
N LYS A 59 -16.37 -4.73 -12.92
CA LYS A 59 -17.80 -4.86 -13.26
C LYS A 59 -18.23 -6.32 -13.40
N ASP A 60 -17.29 -7.22 -13.66
CA ASP A 60 -17.57 -8.64 -13.76
C ASP A 60 -17.37 -9.30 -12.39
N LYS A 61 -18.47 -9.62 -11.71
CA LYS A 61 -18.41 -10.28 -10.40
C LYS A 61 -17.79 -11.68 -10.47
N ASN A 62 -17.67 -12.27 -11.66
CA ASN A 62 -17.02 -13.57 -11.84
C ASN A 62 -15.49 -13.48 -11.77
N VAL A 63 -14.89 -12.27 -11.73
CA VAL A 63 -13.44 -12.07 -11.56
C VAL A 63 -13.06 -11.53 -10.18
N SER A 64 -13.96 -11.67 -9.20
CA SER A 64 -13.67 -11.44 -7.78
C SER A 64 -13.13 -12.70 -7.11
N TYR A 65 -12.25 -12.51 -6.14
CA TYR A 65 -11.60 -13.57 -5.39
C TYR A 65 -11.85 -13.41 -3.89
N CYS A 66 -11.99 -14.54 -3.20
CA CYS A 66 -11.85 -14.63 -1.76
C CYS A 66 -10.47 -15.25 -1.48
N PHE A 67 -9.69 -14.59 -0.63
CA PHE A 67 -8.35 -15.03 -0.26
C PHE A 67 -8.27 -15.08 1.27
N ASP A 68 -7.89 -16.23 1.80
CA ASP A 68 -7.63 -16.40 3.22
C ASP A 68 -6.29 -17.11 3.40
N LEU A 69 -5.41 -16.48 4.16
CA LEU A 69 -4.07 -16.99 4.44
C LEU A 69 -3.81 -16.91 5.94
N LEU A 70 -3.64 -18.08 6.53
CA LEU A 70 -3.16 -18.26 7.89
C LEU A 70 -1.71 -18.76 7.82
N VAL A 71 -0.79 -18.03 8.47
CA VAL A 71 0.61 -18.47 8.58
C VAL A 71 0.94 -18.82 10.02
N LYS A 72 1.92 -19.70 10.18
CA LYS A 72 2.45 -20.06 11.51
C LYS A 72 3.08 -18.83 12.18
N PRO A 73 3.17 -18.79 13.52
CA PRO A 73 3.76 -17.67 14.25
C PRO A 73 5.19 -17.33 13.81
N GLU A 74 5.99 -18.31 13.39
CA GLU A 74 7.37 -18.11 12.94
C GLU A 74 7.45 -17.51 11.53
N GLN A 75 6.34 -17.53 10.78
CA GLN A 75 6.25 -17.08 9.40
C GLN A 75 5.59 -15.71 9.25
N LYS A 76 5.29 -15.02 10.36
CA LYS A 76 4.60 -13.71 10.33
C LYS A 76 5.27 -12.67 9.44
N ASP A 77 6.59 -12.61 9.47
CA ASP A 77 7.37 -11.66 8.68
C ASP A 77 7.46 -12.08 7.21
N SER A 78 7.17 -13.36 6.93
CA SER A 78 7.08 -13.92 5.58
C SER A 78 5.66 -13.91 5.02
N LEU A 79 4.66 -13.38 5.74
CA LEU A 79 3.25 -13.41 5.34
C LEU A 79 3.04 -12.94 3.89
N TYR A 80 3.59 -11.78 3.54
CA TYR A 80 3.43 -11.21 2.20
C TYR A 80 4.23 -11.99 1.14
N ILE A 81 5.38 -12.57 1.49
CA ILE A 81 6.15 -13.43 0.58
C ILE A 81 5.37 -14.72 0.29
N ILE A 82 4.78 -15.33 1.32
CA ILE A 82 3.92 -16.52 1.17
C ILE A 82 2.68 -16.17 0.35
N MET A 83 2.06 -15.01 0.60
CA MET A 83 0.95 -14.50 -0.20
C MET A 83 1.34 -14.37 -1.67
N GLN A 84 2.47 -13.72 -1.99
CA GLN A 84 2.98 -13.63 -3.36
C GLN A 84 3.09 -15.01 -4.00
N GLN A 85 3.75 -15.97 -3.34
CA GLN A 85 3.92 -17.34 -3.85
C GLN A 85 2.57 -18.03 -4.11
N LYS A 86 1.60 -17.91 -3.20
CA LYS A 86 0.26 -18.49 -3.36
C LYS A 86 -0.50 -17.85 -4.52
N LEU A 87 -0.45 -16.53 -4.67
CA LEU A 87 -1.05 -15.86 -5.81
C LEU A 87 -0.41 -16.30 -7.14
N GLN A 88 0.93 -16.39 -7.19
CA GLN A 88 1.64 -16.91 -8.37
C GLN A 88 1.28 -18.36 -8.68
N GLN A 89 0.98 -19.21 -7.69
CA GLN A 89 0.64 -20.62 -7.93
C GLN A 89 -0.81 -20.80 -8.39
N SER A 90 -1.73 -20.03 -7.81
CA SER A 90 -3.16 -20.30 -7.93
C SER A 90 -3.88 -19.45 -8.98
N LEU A 91 -3.35 -18.27 -9.34
CA LEU A 91 -4.04 -17.36 -10.27
C LEU A 91 -3.53 -17.50 -11.71
N PRO A 92 -4.41 -17.29 -12.72
CA PRO A 92 -4.02 -17.34 -14.13
C PRO A 92 -3.15 -16.14 -14.55
N VAL A 93 -3.31 -15.00 -13.86
CA VAL A 93 -2.42 -13.84 -14.00
C VAL A 93 -1.33 -13.92 -12.95
N LYS A 94 -0.09 -13.74 -13.41
CA LYS A 94 1.13 -13.68 -12.62
C LYS A 94 1.55 -12.22 -12.45
N ALA A 95 2.41 -11.98 -11.47
CA ALA A 95 2.94 -10.65 -11.19
C ALA A 95 4.45 -10.68 -10.93
N ARG A 96 5.17 -9.68 -11.42
CA ARG A 96 6.59 -9.48 -11.11
C ARG A 96 6.91 -8.01 -10.93
N ILE A 97 7.96 -7.71 -10.16
CA ILE A 97 8.46 -6.34 -10.00
C ILE A 97 9.60 -6.10 -10.98
N GLU A 98 9.49 -5.00 -11.71
CA GLU A 98 10.55 -4.50 -12.58
C GLU A 98 10.92 -3.08 -12.20
N MET A 99 12.20 -2.75 -12.34
CA MET A 99 12.69 -1.38 -12.18
C MET A 99 12.74 -0.70 -13.54
N ARG A 100 11.84 0.27 -13.79
CA ARG A 100 11.72 0.96 -15.08
C ARG A 100 11.98 2.47 -14.94
N ASP A 101 12.71 3.05 -15.88
CA ASP A 101 12.91 4.50 -15.98
C ASP A 101 11.64 5.18 -16.49
N THR A 102 10.88 5.75 -15.56
CA THR A 102 9.51 6.24 -15.79
C THR A 102 9.39 7.71 -15.42
N ASP A 103 8.54 8.43 -16.14
CA ASP A 103 8.12 9.77 -15.75
C ASP A 103 7.33 9.71 -14.44
N VAL A 104 7.73 10.50 -13.46
CA VAL A 104 7.13 10.60 -12.14
C VAL A 104 7.00 12.05 -11.72
N TYR A 105 6.22 12.27 -10.68
CA TYR A 105 6.31 13.47 -9.87
C TYR A 105 7.15 13.20 -8.62
N VAL A 106 7.93 14.16 -8.18
CA VAL A 106 8.68 14.10 -6.92
C VAL A 106 8.21 15.21 -5.99
N LEU A 107 7.83 14.84 -4.76
CA LEU A 107 7.56 15.76 -3.68
C LEU A 107 8.89 16.16 -3.04
N LYS A 108 9.15 17.47 -2.98
CA LYS A 108 10.39 18.03 -2.41
C LYS A 108 10.07 19.17 -1.46
N LEU A 109 10.95 19.41 -0.50
CA LEU A 109 10.93 20.64 0.28
C LEU A 109 11.26 21.83 -0.64
N LYS A 110 10.61 22.98 -0.44
CA LYS A 110 11.00 24.22 -1.13
C LYS A 110 12.37 24.67 -0.62
N GLU A 111 13.18 25.27 -1.50
CA GLU A 111 14.54 25.73 -1.18
C GLU A 111 14.55 26.73 0.00
N ASP A 112 13.50 27.55 0.11
CA ASP A 112 13.30 28.51 1.19
C ASP A 112 12.26 28.03 2.23
N GLY A 113 11.78 26.79 2.08
CA GLY A 113 10.66 26.24 2.82
C GLY A 113 11.07 25.84 4.24
N LYS A 114 10.62 26.59 5.24
CA LYS A 114 10.54 26.07 6.60
C LYS A 114 9.35 25.12 6.67
N ILE A 115 9.56 23.90 7.16
CA ILE A 115 8.46 22.98 7.47
C ILE A 115 7.52 23.68 8.44
N THR A 116 6.27 23.87 8.00
CA THR A 116 5.18 24.38 8.84
C THR A 116 4.38 23.25 9.47
N LEU A 117 4.63 22.01 9.05
CA LEU A 117 3.91 20.83 9.51
C LEU A 117 4.29 20.47 10.96
N PRO A 118 3.32 20.38 11.88
CA PRO A 118 3.58 19.91 13.23
C PRO A 118 4.02 18.43 13.21
N SER A 119 4.97 18.08 14.08
CA SER A 119 5.32 16.68 14.33
C SER A 119 4.15 15.98 15.02
N SER A 120 3.85 14.77 14.59
CA SER A 120 2.81 13.94 15.20
C SER A 120 3.38 13.05 16.30
N LYS A 121 2.56 12.73 17.30
CA LYS A 121 2.84 11.71 18.31
C LYS A 121 2.28 10.34 17.95
N LEU A 122 1.47 10.25 16.89
CA LEU A 122 0.88 9.00 16.45
C LEU A 122 1.92 8.14 15.73
N THR A 123 1.87 6.84 15.99
CA THR A 123 2.75 5.83 15.35
C THR A 123 2.16 5.26 14.07
N ALA A 124 0.89 5.56 13.78
CA ALA A 124 0.14 5.10 12.62
C ALA A 124 -0.60 6.28 11.96
N LEU A 125 -0.83 6.15 10.65
CA LEU A 125 -1.57 7.11 9.86
C LEU A 125 -3.08 6.97 10.16
N THR A 126 -3.72 8.10 10.48
CA THR A 126 -5.18 8.26 10.42
C THR A 126 -5.47 9.36 9.42
N TYR A 127 -6.36 9.15 8.46
CA TYR A 127 -6.62 10.16 7.44
C TYR A 127 -8.07 10.20 6.95
N GLY A 128 -8.43 11.34 6.38
CA GLY A 128 -9.68 11.57 5.66
C GLY A 128 -9.44 12.46 4.44
N PHE A 129 -10.32 12.32 3.46
CA PHE A 129 -10.42 13.25 2.34
C PHE A 129 -11.70 14.04 2.52
N SER A 130 -11.60 15.36 2.61
CA SER A 130 -12.75 16.23 2.41
C SER A 130 -12.82 16.63 0.94
N GLY A 131 -13.96 17.16 0.50
CA GLY A 131 -14.03 17.83 -0.81
C GLY A 131 -13.02 18.98 -0.96
N THR A 132 -12.42 19.43 0.16
CA THR A 132 -11.50 20.56 0.28
C THR A 132 -10.04 20.15 0.52
N GLY A 133 -9.68 18.86 0.52
CA GLY A 133 -8.28 18.45 0.66
C GLY A 133 -8.04 17.18 1.47
N PHE A 134 -6.81 17.07 1.96
CA PHE A 134 -6.31 15.96 2.77
C PHE A 134 -6.18 16.40 4.23
N GLU A 135 -6.66 15.56 5.13
CA GLU A 135 -6.41 15.69 6.56
C GLU A 135 -5.86 14.37 7.08
N GLY A 136 -4.58 14.35 7.40
CA GLY A 136 -3.87 13.17 7.90
C GLY A 136 -3.16 13.49 9.21
N GLN A 137 -3.30 12.61 10.19
CA GLN A 137 -2.55 12.63 11.44
C GLN A 137 -1.56 11.48 11.46
N GLY A 138 -0.37 11.72 11.98
CA GLY A 138 0.67 10.69 12.02
C GLY A 138 1.19 10.29 10.65
N ALA A 139 1.07 11.12 9.62
CA ALA A 139 1.47 10.77 8.26
C ALA A 139 2.98 10.93 8.04
N THR A 140 3.64 9.96 7.40
CA THR A 140 4.92 10.22 6.75
C THR A 140 4.70 11.00 5.44
N LEU A 141 5.73 11.63 4.89
CA LEU A 141 5.60 12.30 3.58
C LEU A 141 5.47 11.30 2.43
N ALA A 142 6.00 10.09 2.58
CA ALA A 142 5.69 8.96 1.73
C ALA A 142 4.19 8.58 1.79
N ASP A 143 3.58 8.55 2.98
CA ASP A 143 2.14 8.31 3.11
C ASP A 143 1.35 9.40 2.36
N PHE A 144 1.71 10.66 2.54
CA PHE A 144 1.07 11.79 1.85
C PHE A 144 1.19 11.68 0.32
N ALA A 145 2.38 11.38 -0.20
CA ALA A 145 2.62 11.19 -1.63
C ALA A 145 1.82 10.00 -2.21
N ASN A 146 1.77 8.89 -1.47
CA ASN A 146 1.16 7.65 -1.94
C ASN A 146 -0.37 7.64 -1.80
N VAL A 147 -0.90 8.14 -0.67
CA VAL A 147 -2.33 8.07 -0.33
C VAL A 147 -3.11 9.24 -0.93
N TYR A 148 -2.53 10.44 -0.97
CA TYR A 148 -3.21 11.62 -1.50
C TYR A 148 -2.72 11.99 -2.89
N LEU A 149 -1.45 12.38 -3.02
CA LEU A 149 -0.96 12.98 -4.27
C LEU A 149 -1.03 12.02 -5.47
N SER A 150 -0.77 10.73 -5.27
CA SER A 150 -0.89 9.73 -6.33
C SER A 150 -2.31 9.55 -6.89
N ASN A 151 -3.35 10.02 -6.17
CA ASN A 151 -4.72 10.07 -6.67
C ASN A 151 -5.03 11.38 -7.41
N GLU A 152 -4.35 12.46 -7.06
CA GLU A 152 -4.52 13.79 -7.67
C GLU A 152 -3.69 13.98 -8.96
N PHE A 153 -2.60 13.23 -9.12
CA PHE A 153 -1.69 13.35 -10.26
C PHE A 153 -1.77 12.14 -11.21
N PRO A 154 -1.54 12.34 -12.53
CA PRO A 154 -1.64 11.26 -13.52
C PRO A 154 -0.47 10.27 -13.48
N LEU A 155 0.64 10.61 -12.80
CA LEU A 155 1.86 9.82 -12.69
C LEU A 155 2.13 9.48 -11.22
N PRO A 156 2.92 8.43 -10.91
CA PRO A 156 3.33 8.14 -9.53
C PRO A 156 4.01 9.35 -8.89
N VAL A 157 3.78 9.54 -7.60
CA VAL A 157 4.42 10.60 -6.81
C VAL A 157 5.38 9.96 -5.81
N LEU A 158 6.65 10.36 -5.84
CA LEU A 158 7.68 9.86 -4.94
C LEU A 158 8.02 10.92 -3.88
N ASP A 159 8.27 10.48 -2.65
CA ASP A 159 8.84 11.34 -1.61
C ASP A 159 10.36 11.48 -1.79
N GLU A 160 10.80 12.68 -2.14
CA GLU A 160 12.21 13.09 -2.19
C GLU A 160 12.47 14.30 -1.27
N THR A 161 11.65 14.45 -0.22
CA THR A 161 11.79 15.57 0.72
C THR A 161 13.02 15.43 1.62
N GLY A 162 13.53 14.22 1.79
CA GLY A 162 14.62 13.89 2.70
C GLY A 162 14.22 13.94 4.18
N LEU A 163 12.94 14.12 4.48
CA LEU A 163 12.44 14.27 5.83
C LEU A 163 12.00 12.93 6.38
N THR A 164 12.50 12.61 7.56
CA THR A 164 12.13 11.42 8.33
C THR A 164 11.24 11.83 9.48
N GLY A 165 10.16 11.10 9.72
CA GLY A 165 9.25 11.38 10.82
C GLY A 165 7.79 11.31 10.40
N ARG A 166 6.91 11.55 11.37
CA ARG A 166 5.47 11.61 11.17
C ARG A 166 4.98 13.01 11.50
N HIS A 167 4.07 13.51 10.68
CA HIS A 167 3.53 14.86 10.73
C HIS A 167 2.01 14.83 10.68
N ASP A 168 1.38 15.83 11.27
CA ASP A 168 -0.04 16.07 10.99
C ASP A 168 -0.12 17.02 9.79
N ILE A 169 -0.70 16.53 8.70
CA ILE A 169 -0.73 17.19 7.40
C ILE A 169 -2.16 17.57 7.09
N LYS A 170 -2.37 18.86 6.83
CA LYS A 170 -3.65 19.39 6.39
C LYS A 170 -3.44 20.26 5.16
N THR A 171 -4.06 19.87 4.05
CA THR A 171 -4.14 20.72 2.86
C THR A 171 -5.50 21.39 2.78
N ASN A 172 -5.52 22.57 2.13
CA ASN A 172 -6.75 23.26 1.80
C ASN A 172 -6.76 23.57 0.30
N VAL A 173 -7.69 22.97 -0.41
CA VAL A 173 -7.87 23.06 -1.86
C VAL A 173 -9.20 23.78 -2.10
N GLU A 174 -9.13 25.08 -2.34
CA GLU A 174 -10.32 25.91 -2.60
C GLU A 174 -11.02 25.49 -3.91
N MET A 175 -10.22 25.24 -4.95
CA MET A 175 -10.68 24.68 -6.22
C MET A 175 -9.88 23.42 -6.52
N ARG A 176 -10.57 22.29 -6.74
CA ARG A 176 -9.93 20.99 -7.03
C ARG A 176 -9.45 20.89 -8.48
N THR A 177 -8.64 21.85 -8.88
CA THR A 177 -7.86 21.85 -10.12
C THR A 177 -6.41 21.50 -9.81
N LYS A 178 -5.63 21.18 -10.84
CA LYS A 178 -4.19 20.90 -10.68
C LYS A 178 -3.46 22.07 -10.01
N GLU A 179 -3.80 23.29 -10.40
CA GLU A 179 -3.23 24.52 -9.87
C GLU A 179 -3.60 24.71 -8.39
N GLY A 180 -4.86 24.45 -8.02
CA GLY A 180 -5.29 24.52 -6.63
C GLY A 180 -4.62 23.48 -5.73
N ILE A 181 -4.43 22.26 -6.24
CA ILE A 181 -3.69 21.20 -5.53
C ILE A 181 -2.22 21.60 -5.36
N LEU A 182 -1.56 22.07 -6.43
CA LEU A 182 -0.18 22.54 -6.36
C LEU A 182 -0.02 23.70 -5.37
N LYS A 183 -0.95 24.66 -5.37
CA LYS A 183 -0.97 25.75 -4.40
C LYS A 183 -1.10 25.22 -2.97
N SER A 184 -1.99 24.27 -2.72
CA SER A 184 -2.18 23.70 -1.37
C SER A 184 -0.92 23.00 -0.84
N ILE A 185 -0.10 22.43 -1.73
CA ILE A 185 1.19 21.81 -1.40
C ILE A 185 2.26 22.89 -1.17
N ASP A 186 2.24 23.94 -1.98
CA ASP A 186 3.12 25.11 -1.83
C ASP A 186 2.92 25.82 -0.49
N ASP A 187 1.66 26.00 -0.08
CA ASP A 187 1.25 26.65 1.17
C ASP A 187 1.80 25.92 2.41
N ILE A 188 2.01 24.60 2.32
CA ILE A 188 2.60 23.78 3.41
C ILE A 188 4.12 23.57 3.26
N GLY A 189 4.76 24.29 2.34
CA GLY A 189 6.23 24.38 2.23
C GLY A 189 6.87 23.36 1.27
N PHE A 190 6.08 22.68 0.45
CA PHE A 190 6.58 21.67 -0.49
C PHE A 190 6.34 22.08 -1.94
N LYS A 191 7.06 21.43 -2.85
CA LYS A 191 6.84 21.54 -4.30
C LYS A 191 6.77 20.16 -4.92
N VAL A 192 6.07 20.08 -6.05
CA VAL A 192 5.97 18.87 -6.86
C VAL A 192 6.57 19.14 -8.24
N GLU A 193 7.56 18.35 -8.63
CA GLU A 193 8.26 18.51 -9.91
C GLU A 193 8.11 17.24 -10.75
N LYS A 194 7.88 17.39 -12.06
CA LYS A 194 7.93 16.25 -12.98
C LYS A 194 9.39 15.91 -13.28
N THR A 195 9.76 14.65 -13.16
CA THR A 195 11.12 14.17 -13.46
C THR A 195 11.09 12.70 -13.90
N ARG A 196 12.26 12.14 -14.22
CA ARG A 196 12.41 10.73 -14.57
C ARG A 196 13.17 10.00 -13.46
N ARG A 197 12.63 8.88 -12.99
CA ARG A 197 13.24 8.04 -11.95
C ARG A 197 13.08 6.57 -12.28
N LYS A 198 14.02 5.78 -11.78
CA LYS A 198 13.93 4.32 -11.80
C LYS A 198 12.98 3.90 -10.69
N VAL A 199 11.79 3.44 -11.06
CA VAL A 199 10.71 3.08 -10.12
C VAL A 199 10.35 1.61 -10.18
N ARG A 200 9.89 1.08 -9.05
CA ARG A 200 9.26 -0.24 -8.97
C ARG A 200 7.92 -0.20 -9.70
N ILE A 201 7.80 -1.00 -10.75
CA ILE A 201 6.59 -1.23 -11.51
C ILE A 201 6.18 -2.69 -11.30
N MET A 202 4.92 -2.90 -10.95
CA MET A 202 4.32 -4.22 -10.93
C MET A 202 3.78 -4.54 -12.32
N VAL A 203 4.34 -5.57 -12.92
CA VAL A 203 3.93 -6.08 -14.23
C VAL A 203 3.03 -7.28 -14.01
N LEU A 204 1.79 -7.18 -14.48
CA LEU A 204 0.81 -8.27 -14.51
C LEU A 204 0.83 -8.93 -15.88
N TYR A 205 0.98 -10.25 -15.94
CA TYR A 205 1.12 -11.00 -17.19
C TYR A 205 0.43 -12.37 -17.12
N THR A 206 0.09 -12.94 -18.27
CA THR A 206 -0.37 -14.33 -18.39
C THR A 206 0.74 -15.19 -18.97
N GLU A 207 0.94 -16.41 -18.48
CA GLU A 207 2.00 -17.33 -18.99
C GLU A 207 1.79 -17.75 -20.46
N SER A 208 0.61 -17.48 -21.02
CA SER A 208 0.25 -17.67 -22.42
C SER A 208 0.52 -16.45 -23.33
N GLY A 209 1.21 -15.40 -22.85
CA GLY A 209 1.65 -14.26 -23.68
C GLY A 209 2.80 -14.61 -24.63
N PRO A 210 3.00 -13.89 -25.75
CA PRO A 210 3.98 -14.27 -26.76
C PRO A 210 5.37 -14.28 -26.14
N LYS A 211 6.08 -15.39 -26.34
CA LYS A 211 7.53 -15.45 -26.11
C LYS A 211 8.16 -14.46 -27.08
N ILE A 212 8.70 -13.36 -26.55
CA ILE A 212 9.53 -12.41 -27.29
C ILE A 212 10.85 -13.11 -27.63
#